data_AF-A0A3M7STC6-F1
#
_entry.id   AF-A0A3M7STC6-F1
#
_cell.length_a   1.000
_cell.length_b   1.000
_cell.length_c   1.000
_cell.angle_alpha   90.00
_cell.angle_beta   90.00
_cell.angle_gamma   90.00
#
_symmetry.space_group_name_H-M   'P 1'
#
loop_
_entity.id
_entity.type
_entity.pdbx_description
1 polymer ?
#
loop_
_entity_poly.entity_id
_entity_poly.type
_entity_poly.pdbx_seq_one_letter_code
_entity_poly.pdbx_strand_id
1 'polypeptide(L)'
;MMNPLNIRCKRCGKSFDRGEQMSLYNNQYYHNSCFVCNFCDQSLAGMGFFTKPDGSFQCQRCHTYHAPKCFICNNSIPDGVKYNIYQGKHFHKDCFKCMKCNGMIPEGRSFIEHPEGFICLDCGKVTNHGNKGRALGRDPTSPSNATSSDQPHPSGREHICAKCVRPIPPNTVYGIYESKQYHQECFTCNRCSKNLVNTVCRRLGSAIVCKDCT
;
A
#
# COMPACT_ATOMS: atom_id res chain seq x y z
N MET A 1 -22.12 42.52 -28.38
CA MET A 1 -21.23 42.66 -27.22
C MET A 1 -21.62 41.60 -26.21
N MET A 2 -20.78 40.57 -25.98
CA MET A 2 -21.11 39.48 -25.06
C MET A 2 -20.86 39.92 -23.63
N ASN A 3 -21.88 39.88 -22.78
CA ASN A 3 -21.78 40.13 -21.34
C ASN A 3 -20.82 39.10 -20.73
N PRO A 4 -19.65 39.49 -20.17
CA PRO A 4 -18.76 38.55 -19.53
C PRO A 4 -19.49 37.98 -18.32
N LEU A 5 -19.72 36.67 -18.38
CA LEU A 5 -20.48 35.87 -17.44
C LEU A 5 -20.20 36.26 -15.99
N ASN A 6 -21.28 36.45 -15.21
CA ASN A 6 -21.29 36.68 -13.77
C ASN A 6 -20.77 35.41 -13.04
N ILE A 7 -19.49 35.10 -13.23
CA ILE A 7 -18.81 33.95 -12.64
C ILE A 7 -18.67 34.23 -11.15
N ARG A 8 -19.12 33.28 -10.33
CA ARG A 8 -19.10 33.38 -8.87
C ARG A 8 -18.38 32.20 -8.28
N CYS A 9 -17.62 32.46 -7.22
CA CYS A 9 -16.99 31.40 -6.47
C CYS A 9 -18.07 30.54 -5.82
N LYS A 10 -18.02 29.22 -6.04
CA LYS A 10 -18.96 28.28 -5.42
C LYS A 10 -18.92 28.32 -3.89
N ARG A 11 -17.73 28.49 -3.30
CA ARG A 11 -17.52 28.44 -1.85
C ARG A 11 -17.99 29.70 -1.13
N CYS A 12 -17.64 30.88 -1.64
CA CYS A 12 -17.93 32.16 -0.94
C CYS A 12 -19.05 32.99 -1.59
N GLY A 13 -19.52 32.63 -2.79
CA GLY A 13 -20.59 33.32 -3.52
C GLY A 13 -20.22 34.66 -4.15
N LYS A 14 -19.00 35.16 -3.91
CA LYS A 14 -18.50 36.44 -4.44
C LYS A 14 -18.08 36.30 -5.92
N SER A 15 -18.15 37.41 -6.64
CA SER A 15 -17.60 37.53 -7.99
C SER A 15 -16.07 37.52 -7.96
N PHE A 16 -15.47 37.35 -9.14
CA PHE A 16 -14.03 37.47 -9.33
C PHE A 16 -13.68 38.87 -9.80
N ASP A 17 -12.56 39.39 -9.30
CA ASP A 17 -12.01 40.66 -9.77
C ASP A 17 -11.33 40.50 -11.13
N ARG A 18 -11.12 41.61 -11.85
CA ARG A 18 -10.50 41.59 -13.18
C ARG A 18 -9.08 41.04 -13.10
N GLY A 19 -8.82 39.93 -13.77
CA GLY A 19 -7.50 39.28 -13.79
C GLY A 19 -7.22 38.42 -12.56
N GLU A 20 -8.20 38.23 -11.66
CA GLU A 20 -8.05 37.35 -10.50
C GLU A 20 -7.92 35.88 -10.94
N GLN A 21 -6.96 35.18 -10.35
CA GLN A 21 -6.75 33.77 -10.64
C GLN A 21 -7.88 32.92 -10.03
N MET A 22 -8.42 32.02 -10.86
CA MET A 22 -9.50 31.13 -10.49
C MET A 22 -9.14 29.67 -10.76
N SER A 23 -9.55 28.80 -9.84
CA SER A 23 -9.47 27.35 -9.98
C SER A 23 -10.79 26.82 -10.52
N LEU A 24 -10.74 26.01 -11.59
CA LEU A 24 -11.89 25.31 -12.16
C LEU A 24 -11.89 23.86 -11.68
N TYR A 25 -12.96 23.46 -11.00
CA TYR A 25 -13.17 22.07 -10.57
C TYR A 25 -14.63 21.68 -10.70
N ASN A 26 -14.91 20.51 -11.29
CA ASN A 26 -16.26 19.97 -11.48
C ASN A 26 -17.24 21.00 -12.07
N ASN A 27 -16.81 21.70 -13.12
CA ASN A 27 -17.55 22.78 -13.79
C ASN A 27 -17.96 23.96 -12.86
N GLN A 28 -17.23 24.17 -11.78
CA GLN A 28 -17.44 25.25 -10.82
C GLN A 28 -16.15 26.02 -10.58
N TYR A 29 -16.30 27.33 -10.37
CA TYR A 29 -15.18 28.25 -10.18
C TYR A 29 -14.95 28.52 -8.70
N TYR A 30 -13.68 28.62 -8.32
CA TYR A 30 -13.23 28.91 -6.97
C TYR A 30 -12.13 29.97 -6.99
N HIS A 31 -12.15 30.90 -6.04
CA HIS A 31 -10.94 31.66 -5.74
C HIS A 31 -9.84 30.70 -5.31
N ASN A 32 -8.58 30.99 -5.63
CA ASN A 32 -7.46 30.15 -5.18
C ASN A 32 -7.38 30.06 -3.64
N SER A 33 -7.81 31.12 -2.94
CA SER A 33 -7.98 31.16 -1.47
C SER A 33 -9.19 30.37 -0.96
N CYS A 34 -10.19 30.12 -1.82
CA CYS A 34 -11.35 29.31 -1.51
C CYS A 34 -11.14 27.83 -1.90
N PHE A 35 -10.20 27.54 -2.80
CA PHE A 35 -9.84 26.20 -3.21
C PHE A 35 -8.73 25.62 -2.33
N VAL A 36 -9.05 25.44 -1.04
CA VAL A 36 -8.12 25.06 0.03
C VAL A 36 -8.58 23.83 0.78
N CYS A 37 -7.64 23.09 1.38
CA CYS A 37 -7.90 21.97 2.27
C CYS A 37 -8.69 22.40 3.50
N ASN A 38 -9.76 21.68 3.84
CA ASN A 38 -10.61 21.97 5.00
C ASN A 38 -9.94 21.73 6.38
N PHE A 39 -8.75 21.11 6.41
CA PHE A 39 -8.05 20.80 7.65
C PHE A 39 -6.82 21.66 7.91
N CYS A 40 -6.17 22.16 6.86
CA CYS A 40 -4.90 22.88 6.97
C CYS A 40 -4.84 24.15 6.13
N ASP A 41 -5.95 24.52 5.48
CA ASP A 41 -6.12 25.72 4.64
C ASP A 41 -5.09 25.88 3.50
N GLN A 42 -4.33 24.83 3.21
CA GLN A 42 -3.40 24.84 2.10
C GLN A 42 -4.16 24.87 0.77
N SER A 43 -3.82 25.82 -0.11
CA SER A 43 -4.35 25.88 -1.49
C SER A 43 -4.15 24.55 -2.19
N LEU A 44 -5.14 24.10 -2.96
CA LEU A 44 -5.13 22.82 -3.68
C LEU A 44 -4.94 23.01 -5.19
N ALA A 45 -4.74 24.26 -5.63
CA ALA A 45 -4.49 24.58 -7.03
C ALA A 45 -3.25 23.83 -7.53
N GLY A 46 -3.40 23.00 -8.57
CA GLY A 46 -2.31 22.22 -9.15
C GLY A 46 -1.81 21.03 -8.30
N MET A 47 -2.51 20.66 -7.22
CA MET A 47 -2.15 19.52 -6.36
C MET A 47 -3.21 18.42 -6.39
N GLY A 48 -2.80 17.19 -6.02
CA GLY A 48 -3.74 16.10 -5.77
C GLY A 48 -4.55 16.35 -4.49
N PHE A 49 -5.86 16.14 -4.57
CA PHE A 49 -6.80 16.30 -3.45
C PHE A 49 -7.95 15.29 -3.54
N PHE A 50 -8.68 15.17 -2.44
CA PHE A 50 -9.90 14.37 -2.32
C PHE A 50 -11.09 15.30 -2.08
N THR A 51 -12.23 14.95 -2.67
CA THR A 51 -13.51 15.62 -2.43
C THR A 51 -14.35 14.76 -1.51
N LYS A 52 -14.78 15.32 -0.38
CA LYS A 52 -15.63 14.64 0.58
C LYS A 52 -17.10 14.66 0.13
N PRO A 53 -17.95 13.77 0.67
CA PRO A 53 -19.38 13.74 0.35
C PRO A 53 -20.13 15.06 0.63
N ASP A 54 -19.64 15.86 1.59
CA ASP A 54 -20.17 17.19 1.92
C ASP A 54 -19.70 18.30 0.97
N GLY A 55 -18.89 17.97 -0.04
CA GLY A 55 -18.31 18.90 -1.01
C GLY A 55 -17.05 19.62 -0.53
N SER A 56 -16.56 19.33 0.69
CA SER A 56 -15.30 19.89 1.17
C SER A 56 -14.08 19.21 0.52
N PHE A 57 -12.97 19.95 0.43
CA PHE A 57 -11.73 19.46 -0.16
C PHE A 57 -10.71 19.07 0.91
N GLN A 58 -9.96 18.00 0.68
CA GLN A 58 -8.90 17.52 1.57
C GLN A 58 -7.62 17.26 0.79
N CYS A 59 -6.49 17.80 1.24
CA CYS A 59 -5.19 17.50 0.64
C CYS A 59 -4.74 16.06 0.94
N GLN A 60 -3.86 15.51 0.09
CA GLN A 60 -3.28 14.17 0.27
C GLN A 60 -2.67 13.96 1.67
N ARG A 61 -1.96 14.97 2.19
CA ARG A 61 -1.30 14.91 3.50
C ARG A 61 -2.30 14.72 4.63
N CYS A 62 -3.33 15.56 4.68
CA CYS A 62 -4.40 15.46 5.68
C CYS A 62 -5.18 14.16 5.51
N HIS A 63 -5.40 13.73 4.27
CA HIS A 63 -6.05 12.45 4.01
C HIS A 63 -5.31 11.28 4.66
N THR A 64 -4.01 11.15 4.42
CA THR A 64 -3.18 10.09 5.04
C THR A 64 -3.07 10.24 6.56
N TYR A 65 -3.00 11.47 7.07
CA TYR A 65 -2.90 11.74 8.51
C TYR A 65 -4.16 11.32 9.28
N HIS A 66 -5.34 11.56 8.69
CA HIS A 66 -6.63 11.22 9.28
C HIS A 66 -7.14 9.83 8.92
N ALA A 67 -6.41 9.08 8.08
CA ALA A 67 -6.75 7.71 7.74
C ALA A 67 -6.67 6.79 8.98
N PRO A 68 -7.53 5.76 9.09
CA PRO A 68 -7.45 4.77 10.16
C PRO A 68 -6.06 4.16 10.25
N LYS A 69 -5.52 3.98 11.46
CA LYS A 69 -4.20 3.38 11.65
C LYS A 69 -4.33 1.96 12.19
N CYS A 70 -3.52 1.05 11.65
CA CYS A 70 -3.47 -0.30 12.15
C CYS A 70 -2.88 -0.34 13.56
N PHE A 71 -3.56 -0.98 14.50
CA PHE A 71 -3.12 -1.06 15.90
C PHE A 71 -1.81 -1.83 16.09
N ILE A 72 -1.47 -2.75 15.17
CA ILE A 72 -0.26 -3.60 15.28
C ILE A 72 0.97 -2.90 14.70
N CYS A 73 0.87 -2.34 13.48
CA CYS A 73 2.03 -1.76 12.79
C CYS A 73 2.04 -0.23 12.77
N ASN A 74 0.99 0.43 13.30
CA ASN A 74 0.81 1.87 13.37
C ASN A 74 0.80 2.62 12.01
N ASN A 75 0.78 1.89 10.89
CA ASN A 75 0.66 2.46 9.55
C ASN A 75 -0.80 2.75 9.20
N SER A 76 -1.02 3.80 8.40
CA SER A 76 -2.34 4.14 7.87
C SER A 76 -2.87 3.04 6.95
N ILE A 77 -4.15 2.75 7.06
CA ILE A 77 -4.90 1.83 6.20
C ILE A 77 -5.45 2.65 5.02
N PRO A 78 -5.06 2.35 3.77
CA PRO A 78 -5.52 3.11 2.61
C PRO A 78 -7.01 2.91 2.33
N ASP A 79 -7.61 3.90 1.68
CA ASP A 79 -8.99 3.84 1.21
C ASP A 79 -9.22 2.68 0.24
N GLY A 80 -10.43 2.13 0.27
CA GLY A 80 -10.81 0.98 -0.56
C GLY A 80 -10.19 -0.35 -0.14
N VAL A 81 -9.24 -0.36 0.80
CA VAL A 81 -8.68 -1.59 1.35
C VAL A 81 -9.58 -2.11 2.47
N LYS A 82 -10.05 -3.36 2.35
CA LYS A 82 -10.79 -4.03 3.43
C LYS A 82 -9.85 -4.29 4.62
N TYR A 83 -10.29 -3.96 5.82
CA TYR A 83 -9.55 -4.16 7.07
C TYR A 83 -10.48 -4.71 8.17
N ASN A 84 -9.91 -5.26 9.24
CA ASN A 84 -10.68 -5.78 10.37
C ASN A 84 -10.84 -4.70 11.45
N ILE A 85 -12.00 -4.64 12.09
CA ILE A 85 -12.27 -3.80 13.26
C ILE A 85 -12.54 -4.70 14.44
N TYR A 86 -11.81 -4.48 15.54
CA TYR A 86 -12.01 -5.21 16.78
C TYR A 86 -11.83 -4.29 17.98
N GLN A 87 -12.82 -4.25 18.89
CA GLN A 87 -12.85 -3.34 20.04
C GLN A 87 -12.53 -1.88 19.66
N GLY A 88 -13.07 -1.39 18.54
CA GLY A 88 -12.83 -0.03 18.04
C GLY A 88 -11.43 0.22 17.46
N LYS A 89 -10.56 -0.81 17.41
CA LYS A 89 -9.22 -0.73 16.81
C LYS A 89 -9.25 -1.29 15.39
N HIS A 90 -8.43 -0.70 14.53
CA HIS A 90 -8.33 -1.09 13.12
C HIS A 90 -7.11 -1.99 12.88
N PHE A 91 -7.25 -2.96 11.98
CA PHE A 91 -6.18 -3.91 11.68
C PHE A 91 -6.12 -4.21 10.18
N HIS A 92 -4.93 -4.11 9.57
CA HIS A 92 -4.74 -4.71 8.26
C HIS A 92 -5.10 -6.20 8.30
N LYS A 93 -5.58 -6.76 7.19
CA LYS A 93 -5.84 -8.20 7.06
C LYS A 93 -4.62 -9.04 7.43
N ASP A 94 -3.43 -8.61 6.99
CA ASP A 94 -2.16 -9.28 7.26
C ASP A 94 -1.66 -9.09 8.71
N CYS A 95 -2.17 -8.08 9.41
CA CYS A 95 -1.87 -7.83 10.82
C CYS A 95 -2.84 -8.56 11.76
N PHE A 96 -4.02 -8.96 11.27
CA PHE A 96 -5.03 -9.66 12.04
C PHE A 96 -5.04 -11.15 11.71
N LYS A 97 -4.03 -11.86 12.23
CA LYS A 97 -3.75 -13.25 11.92
C LYS A 97 -3.48 -14.07 13.18
N CYS A 98 -3.69 -15.37 13.06
CA CYS A 98 -3.41 -16.32 14.12
C CYS A 98 -1.90 -16.40 14.38
N MET A 99 -1.47 -16.21 15.63
CA MET A 99 -0.05 -16.33 15.99
C MET A 99 0.51 -17.75 15.84
N LYS A 100 -0.34 -18.79 15.90
CA LYS A 100 0.09 -20.19 15.82
C LYS A 100 0.26 -20.68 14.38
N CYS A 101 -0.72 -20.44 13.51
CA CYS A 101 -0.67 -20.91 12.12
C CYS A 101 -0.35 -19.81 11.10
N ASN A 102 -0.23 -18.56 11.54
CA ASN A 102 -0.02 -17.38 10.70
C ASN A 102 -1.14 -17.13 9.67
N GLY A 103 -2.24 -17.90 9.73
CA GLY A 103 -3.41 -17.73 8.88
C GLY A 103 -4.23 -16.51 9.27
N MET A 104 -4.73 -15.78 8.26
CA MET A 104 -5.61 -14.63 8.47
C MET A 104 -6.88 -15.07 9.22
N ILE A 105 -7.35 -14.24 10.13
CA ILE A 105 -8.64 -14.44 10.79
C ILE A 105 -9.66 -13.62 9.99
N PRO A 106 -10.59 -14.27 9.25
CA PRO A 106 -11.60 -13.57 8.47
C PRO A 106 -12.52 -12.75 9.35
N GLU A 107 -13.06 -11.68 8.78
CA GLU A 107 -14.13 -10.90 9.40
C GLU A 107 -15.30 -11.81 9.79
N GLY A 108 -15.86 -11.58 10.98
CA GLY A 108 -16.99 -12.34 11.51
C GLY A 108 -16.65 -13.74 12.07
N ARG A 109 -15.42 -14.24 11.93
CA ARG A 109 -15.01 -15.46 12.65
C ARG A 109 -14.62 -15.14 14.08
N SER A 110 -15.09 -15.97 15.01
CA SER A 110 -14.61 -15.98 16.39
C SER A 110 -13.14 -16.37 16.46
N PHE A 111 -12.47 -15.87 17.49
CA PHE A 111 -11.07 -16.13 17.81
C PHE A 111 -10.88 -16.03 19.33
N ILE A 112 -9.70 -16.42 19.80
CA ILE A 112 -9.29 -16.28 21.19
C ILE A 112 -8.27 -15.15 21.28
N GLU A 113 -8.52 -14.20 22.16
CA GLU A 113 -7.54 -13.17 22.54
C GLU A 113 -6.44 -13.81 23.39
N HIS A 114 -5.20 -13.52 23.04
CA HIS A 114 -4.02 -13.92 23.79
C HIS A 114 -3.18 -12.66 24.07
N PRO A 115 -2.40 -12.61 25.17
CA PRO A 115 -1.58 -11.44 25.48
C PRO A 115 -0.64 -11.00 24.34
N GLU A 116 -0.16 -11.95 23.54
CA GLU A 116 0.77 -11.71 22.42
C GLU A 116 0.07 -11.54 21.05
N GLY A 117 -1.27 -11.55 21.00
CA GLY A 117 -2.02 -11.43 19.74
C GLY A 117 -3.27 -12.30 19.67
N PHE A 118 -3.58 -12.83 18.49
CA PHE A 118 -4.83 -13.55 18.24
C PHE A 118 -4.59 -15.03 17.94
N ILE A 119 -5.48 -15.91 18.39
CA ILE A 119 -5.45 -17.34 18.09
C ILE A 119 -6.77 -17.70 17.39
N CYS A 120 -6.72 -18.28 16.18
CA CYS A 120 -7.93 -18.77 15.54
C CYS A 120 -8.51 -19.98 16.28
N LEU A 121 -9.82 -20.22 16.18
CA LEU A 121 -10.45 -21.35 16.85
C LEU A 121 -9.86 -22.70 16.47
N ASP A 122 -9.38 -22.86 15.23
CA ASP A 122 -8.76 -24.12 14.78
C ASP A 122 -7.46 -24.42 15.55
N CYS A 123 -6.68 -23.39 15.91
CA CYS A 123 -5.48 -23.53 16.73
C CYS A 123 -5.74 -23.43 18.24
N GLY A 124 -6.94 -22.95 18.62
CA GLY A 124 -7.42 -22.85 20.00
C GLY A 124 -8.09 -24.13 20.51
N LYS A 125 -8.69 -24.90 19.60
CA LYS A 125 -9.17 -26.25 19.89
C LYS A 125 -7.95 -27.10 20.24
N VAL A 126 -7.87 -27.53 21.50
CA VAL A 126 -6.89 -28.51 21.96
C VAL A 126 -7.26 -29.86 21.33
N THR A 127 -6.88 -30.08 20.09
CA THR A 127 -6.85 -31.42 19.52
C THR A 127 -5.39 -31.83 19.42
N ASN A 128 -5.01 -32.80 20.23
CA ASN A 128 -3.83 -33.62 20.02
C ASN A 128 -3.87 -34.17 18.58
N HIS A 129 -3.27 -33.46 17.63
CA HIS A 129 -2.79 -34.04 16.38
C HIS A 129 -1.64 -33.20 15.82
N GLY A 130 -0.44 -33.68 16.16
CA GLY A 130 0.74 -33.77 15.31
C GLY A 130 0.87 -32.78 14.17
N ASN A 131 1.88 -31.92 14.31
CA ASN A 131 2.90 -31.66 13.30
C ASN A 131 2.58 -32.21 11.89
N LYS A 132 2.10 -31.34 10.99
CA LYS A 132 2.35 -31.49 9.56
C LYS A 132 3.11 -30.27 9.08
N GLY A 133 4.38 -30.21 9.47
CA GLY A 133 5.40 -29.67 8.57
C GLY A 133 5.27 -30.38 7.22
N ARG A 134 5.07 -29.60 6.15
CA ARG A 134 5.18 -30.10 4.78
C ARG A 134 6.48 -29.59 4.20
N ALA A 135 7.47 -30.47 4.17
CA ALA A 135 8.63 -30.39 3.29
C ALA A 135 8.65 -31.63 2.38
N LEU A 136 8.66 -31.36 1.07
CA LEU A 136 9.27 -32.08 -0.07
C LEU A 136 8.95 -33.57 -0.35
N GLY A 137 8.46 -33.84 -1.57
CA GLY A 137 8.52 -35.14 -2.26
C GLY A 137 8.14 -34.98 -3.75
N ARG A 138 8.95 -35.51 -4.67
CA ARG A 138 8.88 -35.42 -6.15
C ARG A 138 8.17 -36.63 -6.80
N ASP A 139 7.54 -36.38 -7.96
CA ASP A 139 7.29 -37.19 -9.21
C ASP A 139 6.73 -38.63 -9.16
N PRO A 140 6.21 -39.23 -10.26
CA PRO A 140 5.75 -38.71 -11.58
C PRO A 140 4.35 -39.25 -12.00
N THR A 141 3.93 -38.95 -13.23
CA THR A 141 2.90 -39.59 -14.09
C THR A 141 1.47 -39.00 -14.13
N SER A 142 1.18 -38.32 -15.25
CA SER A 142 -0.15 -38.08 -15.82
C SER A 142 -0.71 -39.36 -16.47
N PRO A 143 -2.03 -39.45 -16.72
CA PRO A 143 -2.56 -38.89 -17.98
C PRO A 143 -3.89 -38.13 -17.86
N SER A 144 -3.95 -37.04 -18.63
CA SER A 144 -5.03 -36.52 -19.49
C SER A 144 -6.50 -36.76 -19.11
N ASN A 145 -7.25 -35.68 -18.87
CA ASN A 145 -8.22 -35.20 -19.86
C ASN A 145 -8.68 -33.77 -19.60
N ALA A 146 -8.71 -32.99 -20.67
CA ALA A 146 -9.04 -31.58 -20.73
C ALA A 146 -10.56 -31.35 -20.77
N THR A 147 -11.00 -30.21 -20.21
CA THR A 147 -11.95 -29.31 -20.90
C THR A 147 -11.72 -27.90 -20.36
N SER A 148 -11.44 -27.01 -21.30
CA SER A 148 -10.95 -25.64 -21.18
C SER A 148 -12.08 -24.61 -21.04
N SER A 149 -11.77 -23.50 -20.36
CA SER A 149 -12.38 -22.19 -20.62
C SER A 149 -11.32 -21.13 -20.33
N ASP A 150 -10.43 -20.98 -21.31
CA ASP A 150 -9.39 -19.97 -21.37
C ASP A 150 -9.97 -18.55 -21.51
N GLN A 151 -9.48 -17.63 -20.67
CA GLN A 151 -9.17 -16.27 -21.08
C GLN A 151 -7.81 -15.84 -20.50
N PRO A 152 -7.05 -15.01 -21.24
CA PRO A 152 -5.59 -14.97 -21.16
C PRO A 152 -5.12 -14.09 -20.00
N HIS A 153 -4.35 -14.67 -19.07
CA HIS A 153 -3.56 -13.91 -18.11
C HIS A 153 -2.14 -13.74 -18.65
N PRO A 154 -1.55 -12.54 -18.63
CA PRO A 154 -0.23 -12.32 -19.21
C PRO A 154 0.79 -13.11 -18.39
N SER A 155 1.55 -13.94 -19.09
CA SER A 155 2.72 -14.64 -18.58
C SER A 155 3.79 -13.63 -18.14
N GLY A 156 3.72 -13.17 -16.89
CA GLY A 156 4.74 -12.33 -16.26
C GLY A 156 5.49 -13.17 -15.24
N ARG A 157 6.78 -13.43 -15.47
CA ARG A 157 7.67 -14.06 -14.47
C ARG A 157 7.61 -13.22 -13.18
N GLU A 158 7.24 -13.85 -12.06
CA GLU A 158 7.17 -13.16 -10.77
C GLU A 158 8.56 -12.66 -10.35
N HIS A 159 8.71 -11.35 -10.20
CA HIS A 159 9.95 -10.70 -9.74
C HIS A 159 10.02 -10.77 -8.20
N ILE A 160 10.87 -11.63 -7.62
CA ILE A 160 10.97 -11.81 -6.15
C ILE A 160 12.27 -11.21 -5.61
N CYS A 161 12.17 -10.40 -4.55
CA CYS A 161 13.34 -9.81 -3.90
C CYS A 161 14.13 -10.87 -3.10
N ALA A 162 15.42 -11.01 -3.37
CA ALA A 162 16.30 -11.97 -2.70
C ALA A 162 16.66 -11.63 -1.24
N LYS A 163 16.41 -10.39 -0.78
CA LYS A 163 16.67 -9.98 0.62
C LYS A 163 15.47 -10.22 1.52
N CYS A 164 14.27 -9.84 1.08
CA CYS A 164 13.06 -9.92 1.91
C CYS A 164 12.04 -10.96 1.44
N VAL A 165 12.31 -11.64 0.31
CA VAL A 165 11.46 -12.71 -0.25
C VAL A 165 10.03 -12.24 -0.55
N ARG A 166 9.86 -10.94 -0.86
CA ARG A 166 8.57 -10.34 -1.24
C ARG A 166 8.55 -10.05 -2.74
N PRO A 167 7.37 -10.08 -3.39
CA PRO A 167 7.23 -9.70 -4.79
C PRO A 167 7.57 -8.22 -4.99
N ILE A 168 8.41 -7.96 -5.99
CA ILE A 168 8.76 -6.63 -6.47
C ILE A 168 7.64 -6.20 -7.42
N PRO A 169 6.90 -5.11 -7.14
CA PRO A 169 5.79 -4.71 -7.99
C PRO A 169 6.26 -4.40 -9.42
N PRO A 170 5.46 -4.74 -10.44
CA PRO A 170 5.80 -4.41 -11.82
C PRO A 170 5.93 -2.89 -11.99
N ASN A 171 6.81 -2.46 -12.90
CA ASN A 171 7.13 -1.04 -13.16
C ASN A 171 7.77 -0.29 -11.99
N THR A 172 8.38 -0.99 -11.01
CA THR A 172 9.21 -0.36 -9.98
C THR A 172 10.68 -0.39 -10.35
N VAL A 173 11.45 0.58 -9.84
CA VAL A 173 12.91 0.58 -9.96
C VAL A 173 13.48 -0.43 -8.96
N TYR A 174 14.30 -1.37 -9.43
CA TYR A 174 14.88 -2.43 -8.60
C TYR A 174 16.36 -2.62 -8.92
N GLY A 175 17.10 -3.17 -7.96
CA GLY A 175 18.51 -3.54 -8.12
C GLY A 175 18.64 -4.96 -8.63
N ILE A 176 19.58 -5.20 -9.56
CA ILE A 176 19.97 -6.53 -10.01
C ILE A 176 21.43 -6.76 -9.64
N TYR A 177 21.71 -7.87 -8.98
CA TYR A 177 23.07 -8.28 -8.62
C TYR A 177 23.18 -9.80 -8.61
N GLU A 178 24.18 -10.34 -9.31
CA GLU A 178 24.38 -11.79 -9.47
C GLU A 178 23.10 -12.55 -9.87
N SER A 179 22.36 -12.04 -10.87
CA SER A 179 21.10 -12.62 -11.34
C SER A 179 19.96 -12.66 -10.29
N LYS A 180 20.15 -12.00 -9.15
CA LYS A 180 19.12 -11.80 -8.12
C LYS A 180 18.60 -10.38 -8.15
N GLN A 181 17.33 -10.24 -7.77
CA GLN A 181 16.63 -8.96 -7.78
C GLN A 181 16.39 -8.47 -6.35
N TYR A 182 16.37 -7.17 -6.16
CA TYR A 182 16.25 -6.54 -4.86
C TYR A 182 15.42 -5.27 -4.98
N HIS A 183 14.49 -5.02 -4.04
CA HIS A 183 13.87 -3.69 -3.94
C HIS A 183 14.94 -2.61 -3.82
N GLN A 184 14.62 -1.40 -4.27
CA GLN A 184 15.52 -0.25 -4.13
C GLN A 184 16.00 -0.08 -2.69
N GLU A 185 15.11 -0.16 -1.70
CA GLU A 185 15.46 -0.08 -0.27
C GLU A 185 16.15 -1.33 0.27
N CYS A 186 15.94 -2.48 -0.37
CA CYS A 186 16.58 -3.73 0.01
C CYS A 186 18.03 -3.81 -0.53
N PHE A 187 18.31 -3.17 -1.66
CA PHE A 187 19.60 -3.18 -2.31
C PHE A 187 20.50 -2.07 -1.76
N THR A 188 21.00 -2.31 -0.55
CA THR A 188 21.78 -1.32 0.22
C THR A 188 23.12 -1.90 0.65
N CYS A 189 24.12 -1.04 0.78
CA CYS A 189 25.42 -1.42 1.28
C CYS A 189 25.30 -1.91 2.72
N ASN A 190 25.81 -3.10 3.00
CA ASN A 190 25.78 -3.67 4.35
C ASN A 190 26.61 -2.87 5.39
N ARG A 191 27.49 -1.94 4.96
CA ARG A 191 28.33 -1.13 5.85
C ARG A 191 27.79 0.27 6.08
N CYS A 192 27.41 0.98 5.01
CA CYS A 192 26.98 2.38 5.08
C CYS A 192 25.50 2.59 4.77
N SER A 193 24.75 1.51 4.50
CA SER A 193 23.32 1.53 4.14
C SER A 193 22.97 2.34 2.87
N LYS A 194 23.98 2.79 2.12
CA LYS A 194 23.80 3.52 0.86
C LYS A 194 23.07 2.65 -0.16
N ASN A 195 22.13 3.25 -0.89
CA ASN A 195 21.45 2.61 -2.00
C ASN A 195 22.45 2.18 -3.07
N LEU A 196 22.37 0.91 -3.51
CA LEU A 196 23.29 0.34 -4.48
C LEU A 196 22.67 0.21 -5.88
N VAL A 197 21.42 0.60 -6.08
CA VAL A 197 20.78 0.58 -7.40
C VAL A 197 21.59 1.50 -8.34
N ASN A 198 21.90 1.01 -9.54
CA ASN A 198 22.72 1.71 -10.53
C ASN A 198 24.10 2.16 -10.00
N THR A 199 24.61 1.53 -8.94
CA THR A 199 25.91 1.85 -8.33
C THR A 199 26.85 0.66 -8.45
N VAL A 200 28.14 0.94 -8.69
CA VAL A 200 29.18 -0.09 -8.66
C VAL A 200 29.27 -0.67 -7.23
N CYS A 201 28.98 -1.95 -7.10
CA CYS A 201 29.00 -2.69 -5.86
C CYS A 201 29.74 -4.02 -6.02
N ARG A 202 30.30 -4.52 -4.92
CA ARG A 202 31.06 -5.77 -4.88
C ARG A 202 30.61 -6.62 -3.71
N ARG A 203 30.76 -7.93 -3.86
CA ARG A 203 30.54 -8.91 -2.82
C ARG A 203 31.78 -9.03 -1.94
N LEU A 204 31.58 -8.92 -0.62
CA LEU A 204 32.58 -9.15 0.40
C LEU A 204 32.04 -10.23 1.36
N GLY A 205 32.36 -11.49 1.08
CA GLY A 205 31.77 -12.64 1.76
C GLY A 205 30.27 -12.77 1.48
N SER A 206 29.45 -12.72 2.53
CA SER A 206 27.98 -12.72 2.43
C SER A 206 27.37 -11.32 2.24
N ALA A 207 28.17 -10.26 2.35
CA ALA A 207 27.71 -8.87 2.30
C ALA A 207 27.92 -8.24 0.92
N ILE A 208 27.02 -7.31 0.55
CA ILE A 208 27.14 -6.48 -0.66
C ILE A 208 27.57 -5.08 -0.20
N VAL A 209 28.65 -4.55 -0.76
CA VAL A 209 29.21 -3.26 -0.36
C VAL A 209 29.37 -2.31 -1.56
N CYS A 210 29.27 -1.00 -1.32
CA CYS A 210 29.61 -0.01 -2.36
C CYS A 210 31.13 0.06 -2.54
N LYS A 211 31.58 0.65 -3.65
CA LYS A 211 33.00 0.88 -3.94
C LYS A 211 33.78 1.59 -2.80
N ASP A 212 33.11 2.47 -2.07
CA ASP A 212 33.70 3.26 -0.98
C ASP A 212 33.81 2.46 0.34
N CYS A 213 33.20 1.28 0.39
CA CYS A 213 33.14 0.38 1.55
C CYS A 213 33.79 -0.98 1.28
N THR A 214 34.45 -1.12 0.12
CA THR A 214 35.23 -2.30 -0.26
C THR A 214 36.56 -2.35 0.46
#